data_AF-A0A949WGZ0-F1
#
_entry.id   AF-A0A949WGZ0-F1
#
_cell.length_a   1.000
_cell.length_b   1.000
_cell.length_c   1.000
_cell.angle_alpha   90.00
_cell.angle_beta   90.00
_cell.angle_gamma   90.00
#
_symmetry.space_group_name_H-M   'P 1'
#
loop_
_entity.id
_entity.type
_entity.pdbx_description
1 polymer ?
#
loop_
_entity_poly.entity_id
_entity_poly.type
_entity_poly.pdbx_seq_one_letter_code
_entity_poly.pdbx_strand_id
1 'polypeptide(L)'
;MVGKVERFPLREVWKHEAHDFTRWLQDNIEALNEALPFDITVTDCEAAAGDFSVDLVGETDSGDTVVIENQYGKSDHPHLGKLLTYLATRDAKVAVWIVEDPRPEHAATISWLNESSPVEFYLVKAEAVRIGDSEPAALFTCITYPSPELAAIGRSKVEESERHKTMREFWSRLLSHAKGKTKLHSGVSPGKDSWIGAGEFGIGGVGLHYVVHQHATRVELYLHRARPEENKAIFDHLHASKSAIESVFGAQLLWQRLDEKRASRISYTLEVGGWMDPDKWDNKVIPPTVEAMIKLHAAIEEPVRRVPQRLRDTT
;
A
#
# COMPACT_ATOMS: atom_id res chain seq x y z
N MET A 1 -43.36 7.48 33.35
CA MET A 1 -42.54 8.69 33.51
C MET A 1 -41.16 8.35 32.98
N VAL A 2 -40.54 9.19 32.14
CA VAL A 2 -39.20 8.94 31.58
C VAL A 2 -38.22 9.85 32.31
N GLY A 3 -37.17 9.26 32.90
CA GLY A 3 -36.11 9.99 33.60
C GLY A 3 -35.24 10.80 32.62
N LYS A 4 -34.61 11.87 33.12
CA LYS A 4 -33.62 12.65 32.35
C LYS A 4 -32.22 12.19 32.74
N VAL A 5 -31.31 12.18 31.76
CA VAL A 5 -29.89 11.95 31.98
C VAL A 5 -29.26 13.23 32.53
N GLU A 6 -28.65 13.14 33.70
CA GLU A 6 -27.81 14.18 34.28
C GLU A 6 -26.35 13.86 33.98
N ARG A 7 -25.54 14.88 33.67
CA ARG A 7 -24.11 14.75 33.36
C ARG A 7 -23.28 15.49 34.39
N PHE A 8 -22.17 14.90 34.79
CA PHE A 8 -21.25 15.45 35.78
C PHE A 8 -19.81 15.36 35.26
N PRO A 9 -18.90 16.23 35.72
CA PRO A 9 -17.47 16.06 35.49
C PRO A 9 -16.98 14.71 36.00
N LEU A 10 -16.08 14.04 35.27
CA LEU A 10 -15.57 12.72 35.68
C LEU A 10 -14.97 12.74 37.08
N ARG A 11 -14.27 13.82 37.42
CA ARG A 11 -13.65 14.04 38.74
C ARG A 11 -14.60 14.06 39.93
N GLU A 12 -15.91 14.25 39.71
CA GLU A 12 -16.91 14.19 40.77
C GLU A 12 -17.29 12.76 41.15
N VAL A 13 -17.12 11.81 40.22
CA VAL A 13 -17.34 10.37 40.43
C VAL A 13 -16.02 9.66 40.77
N TRP A 14 -14.98 9.92 39.99
CA TRP A 14 -13.63 9.36 40.16
C TRP A 14 -12.64 10.49 40.42
N LYS A 15 -12.28 10.73 41.70
CA LYS A 15 -11.51 11.93 42.10
C LYS A 15 -10.16 12.04 41.40
N HIS A 16 -9.49 10.92 41.16
CA HIS A 16 -8.18 10.83 40.53
C HIS A 16 -8.22 9.96 39.28
N GLU A 17 -7.68 10.47 38.18
CA GLU A 17 -7.66 9.78 36.88
C GLU A 17 -6.94 8.42 36.96
N ALA A 18 -5.66 8.41 37.36
CA ALA A 18 -4.87 7.17 37.43
C ALA A 18 -5.34 6.21 38.54
N HIS A 19 -5.74 6.71 39.70
CA HIS A 19 -5.99 5.86 40.86
C HIS A 19 -7.45 5.45 41.05
N ASP A 20 -8.41 6.23 40.53
CA ASP A 20 -9.83 5.94 40.65
C ASP A 20 -10.42 5.51 39.29
N PHE A 21 -10.28 6.34 38.25
CA PHE A 21 -10.90 6.06 36.95
C PHE A 21 -10.23 4.92 36.20
N THR A 22 -8.90 4.93 36.08
CA THR A 22 -8.16 3.84 35.40
C THR A 22 -8.40 2.49 36.08
N ARG A 23 -8.43 2.45 37.42
CA ARG A 23 -8.74 1.22 38.18
C ARG A 23 -10.19 0.78 38.00
N TRP A 24 -11.13 1.72 38.05
CA TRP A 24 -12.52 1.40 37.78
C TRP A 24 -12.69 0.85 36.35
N LEU A 25 -12.04 1.45 35.36
CA LEU A 25 -12.09 1.02 33.97
C LEU A 25 -11.46 -0.37 33.79
N GLN A 26 -10.38 -0.69 34.49
CA GLN A 26 -9.79 -2.02 34.51
C GLN A 26 -10.81 -3.09 34.94
N ASP A 27 -11.54 -2.83 36.03
CA ASP A 27 -12.51 -3.77 36.60
C ASP A 27 -13.85 -3.80 35.83
N ASN A 28 -14.08 -2.84 34.93
CA ASN A 28 -15.35 -2.64 34.21
C ASN A 28 -15.09 -2.36 32.72
N ILE A 29 -14.11 -3.05 32.12
CA ILE A 29 -13.71 -2.83 30.73
C ILE A 29 -14.85 -3.09 29.75
N GLU A 30 -15.83 -3.90 30.15
CA GLU A 30 -17.04 -4.20 29.39
C GLU A 30 -17.82 -2.93 29.03
N ALA A 31 -17.82 -1.92 29.90
CA ALA A 31 -18.46 -0.64 29.63
C ALA A 31 -17.82 0.09 28.44
N LEU A 32 -16.50 -0.03 28.26
CA LEU A 32 -15.80 0.51 27.10
C LEU A 32 -16.02 -0.36 25.86
N ASN A 33 -16.02 -1.68 26.01
CA ASN A 33 -16.27 -2.61 24.92
C ASN A 33 -17.63 -2.36 24.25
N GLU A 34 -18.67 -1.98 25.00
CA GLU A 34 -19.97 -1.57 24.45
C GLU A 34 -19.89 -0.40 23.44
N ALA A 35 -18.85 0.44 23.53
CA ALA A 35 -18.62 1.57 22.64
C ALA A 35 -17.64 1.27 21.49
N LEU A 36 -17.03 0.08 21.47
CA LEU A 36 -16.03 -0.34 20.48
C LEU A 36 -16.56 -1.48 19.60
N PRO A 37 -15.99 -1.68 18.40
CA PRO A 37 -16.40 -2.78 17.52
C PRO A 37 -15.76 -4.14 17.87
N PHE A 38 -15.03 -4.22 18.99
CA PHE A 38 -14.36 -5.41 19.50
C PHE A 38 -14.29 -5.36 21.02
N ASP A 39 -14.04 -6.52 21.63
CA ASP A 39 -13.84 -6.64 23.06
C ASP A 39 -12.35 -6.53 23.41
N ILE A 40 -12.06 -5.84 24.51
CA ILE A 40 -10.73 -5.75 25.12
C ILE A 40 -10.72 -6.59 26.39
N THR A 41 -9.70 -7.44 26.51
CA THR A 41 -9.32 -8.06 27.78
C THR A 41 -8.10 -7.33 28.33
N VAL A 42 -8.19 -6.76 29.54
CA VAL A 42 -7.07 -6.03 30.16
C VAL A 42 -6.01 -7.03 30.64
N THR A 43 -4.76 -6.80 30.25
CA THR A 43 -3.61 -7.66 30.59
C THR A 43 -2.62 -6.99 31.55
N ASP A 44 -2.53 -5.66 31.53
CA ASP A 44 -1.62 -4.89 32.39
C ASP A 44 -2.20 -3.51 32.73
N CYS A 45 -1.86 -2.97 33.90
CA CYS A 45 -2.32 -1.66 34.39
C CYS A 45 -1.14 -0.86 34.94
N GLU A 46 -1.07 0.44 34.64
CA GLU A 46 0.10 1.28 34.96
C GLU A 46 1.41 0.66 34.44
N ALA A 47 1.32 0.01 33.28
CA ALA A 47 2.37 -0.83 32.72
C ALA A 47 3.61 0.00 32.35
N ALA A 48 4.78 -0.35 32.88
CA ALA A 48 6.02 0.40 32.61
C ALA A 48 6.39 0.38 31.11
N ALA A 49 6.64 1.55 30.52
CA ALA A 49 7.07 1.74 29.15
C ALA A 49 8.28 2.70 29.13
N GLY A 50 9.44 2.21 29.58
CA GLY A 50 10.61 3.04 29.83
C GLY A 50 10.41 3.91 31.08
N ASP A 51 10.59 5.23 30.95
CA ASP A 51 10.38 6.20 32.04
C ASP A 51 8.90 6.60 32.24
N PHE A 52 8.00 6.05 31.43
CA PHE A 52 6.57 6.37 31.42
C PHE A 52 5.72 5.14 31.78
N SER A 53 4.45 5.37 32.10
CA SER A 53 3.48 4.33 32.49
C SER A 53 2.25 4.43 31.60
N VAL A 54 1.92 3.33 30.91
CA VAL A 54 0.69 3.22 30.11
C VAL A 54 -0.47 3.00 31.07
N ASP A 55 -1.57 3.74 30.90
CA ASP A 55 -2.70 3.61 31.82
C ASP A 55 -3.24 2.18 31.82
N LEU A 56 -3.59 1.63 30.65
CA LEU A 56 -3.95 0.22 30.50
C LEU A 56 -3.36 -0.39 29.23
N VAL A 57 -3.01 -1.67 29.32
CA VAL A 57 -2.70 -2.52 28.17
C VAL A 57 -3.68 -3.68 28.18
N GLY A 58 -4.17 -4.05 27.00
CA GLY A 58 -5.04 -5.19 26.82
C GLY A 58 -4.76 -5.92 25.53
N GLU A 59 -5.58 -6.91 25.25
CA GLU A 59 -5.58 -7.69 24.02
C GLU A 59 -7.01 -7.83 23.51
N THR A 60 -7.17 -7.81 22.19
CA THR A 60 -8.41 -8.19 21.53
C THR A 60 -8.56 -9.72 21.49
N ASP A 61 -9.75 -10.21 21.13
CA ASP A 61 -9.97 -11.64 20.87
C ASP A 61 -9.07 -12.23 19.76
N SER A 62 -8.58 -11.39 18.85
CA SER A 62 -7.61 -11.77 17.80
C SER A 62 -6.17 -11.85 18.31
N GLY A 63 -5.92 -11.50 19.58
CA GLY A 63 -4.59 -11.44 20.18
C GLY A 63 -3.79 -10.20 19.78
N ASP A 64 -4.46 -9.14 19.32
CA ASP A 64 -3.81 -7.89 18.96
C ASP A 64 -3.66 -7.01 20.21
N THR A 65 -2.44 -6.56 20.49
CA THR A 65 -2.16 -5.68 21.63
C THR A 65 -2.85 -4.33 21.47
N VAL A 66 -3.56 -3.92 22.53
CA VAL A 66 -4.27 -2.65 22.67
C VAL A 66 -3.58 -1.79 23.73
N VAL A 67 -3.31 -0.53 23.42
CA VAL A 67 -2.89 0.47 24.42
C VAL A 67 -4.01 1.48 24.64
N ILE A 68 -4.26 1.81 25.91
CA ILE A 68 -5.30 2.76 26.31
C ILE A 68 -4.64 3.91 27.08
N GLU A 69 -4.95 5.14 26.68
CA GLU A 69 -4.60 6.37 27.41
C GLU A 69 -5.90 7.07 27.84
N ASN A 70 -6.02 7.36 29.12
CA ASN A 70 -7.13 8.13 29.68
C ASN A 70 -6.75 9.61 29.77
N GLN A 71 -7.75 10.48 29.78
CA GLN A 71 -7.52 11.91 29.95
C GLN A 71 -8.76 12.63 30.49
N TYR A 72 -8.61 13.28 31.65
CA TYR A 72 -9.58 14.26 32.13
C TYR A 72 -9.49 15.60 31.39
N GLY A 73 -10.63 16.29 31.30
CA GLY A 73 -10.73 17.56 30.62
C GLY A 73 -10.51 17.46 29.11
N LYS A 74 -9.89 18.49 28.54
CA LYS A 74 -9.75 18.64 27.09
C LYS A 74 -8.55 17.87 26.57
N SER A 75 -8.76 17.07 25.52
CA SER A 75 -7.65 16.42 24.78
C SER A 75 -6.50 17.38 24.49
N ASP A 76 -5.26 16.89 24.62
CA ASP A 76 -4.04 17.67 24.42
C ASP A 76 -2.93 16.88 23.70
N HIS A 77 -1.89 17.60 23.28
CA HIS A 77 -0.74 16.99 22.61
C HIS A 77 0.10 16.07 23.51
N PRO A 78 0.33 16.37 24.80
CA PRO A 78 1.02 15.45 25.70
C PRO A 78 0.42 14.04 25.74
N HIS A 79 -0.89 13.88 25.93
CA HIS A 79 -1.52 12.56 26.00
C HIS A 79 -1.48 11.85 24.64
N LEU A 80 -1.70 12.57 23.53
CA LEU A 80 -1.52 12.00 22.19
C LEU A 80 -0.09 11.52 21.96
N GLY A 81 0.91 12.29 22.41
CA GLY A 81 2.33 11.93 22.29
C GLY A 81 2.66 10.67 23.11
N LYS A 82 2.12 10.55 24.32
CA LYS A 82 2.25 9.34 25.14
C LYS A 82 1.63 8.12 24.44
N LEU A 83 0.39 8.23 23.99
CA LEU A 83 -0.32 7.16 23.27
C LEU A 83 0.50 6.64 22.08
N LEU A 84 1.03 7.54 21.26
CA LEU A 84 1.88 7.17 20.11
C LEU A 84 3.19 6.50 20.55
N THR A 85 3.78 6.94 21.65
CA THR A 85 5.00 6.34 22.22
C THR A 85 4.72 4.94 22.76
N TYR A 86 3.58 4.74 23.42
CA TYR A 86 3.17 3.45 23.97
C TYR A 86 2.88 2.44 22.88
N LEU A 87 2.17 2.88 21.84
CA LEU A 87 1.91 2.08 20.66
C LEU A 87 3.22 1.57 20.03
N ALA A 88 4.23 2.43 19.86
CA ALA A 88 5.51 2.05 19.28
C ALA A 88 6.34 1.12 20.19
N THR A 89 6.33 1.36 21.50
CA THR A 89 7.13 0.59 22.47
C THR A 89 6.53 -0.78 22.82
N ARG A 90 5.22 -0.94 22.66
CA ARG A 90 4.48 -2.18 22.94
C ARG A 90 4.15 -2.98 21.68
N ASP A 91 4.60 -2.53 20.50
CA ASP A 91 4.23 -3.09 19.18
C ASP A 91 2.71 -3.26 19.05
N ALA A 92 1.97 -2.27 19.56
CA ALA A 92 0.52 -2.33 19.63
C ALA A 92 -0.11 -2.07 18.26
N LYS A 93 -1.19 -2.80 17.96
CA LYS A 93 -1.94 -2.64 16.70
C LYS A 93 -3.20 -1.82 16.86
N VAL A 94 -3.60 -1.55 18.11
CA VAL A 94 -4.77 -0.76 18.44
C VAL A 94 -4.41 0.26 19.52
N ALA A 95 -4.86 1.51 19.34
CA ALA A 95 -4.73 2.57 20.31
C ALA A 95 -6.10 3.17 20.63
N VAL A 96 -6.47 3.23 21.91
CA VAL A 96 -7.72 3.82 22.39
C VAL A 96 -7.39 5.03 23.26
N TRP A 97 -7.83 6.21 22.85
CA TRP A 97 -7.69 7.44 23.64
C TRP A 97 -9.03 7.84 24.22
N ILE A 98 -9.15 7.80 25.55
CA ILE A 98 -10.39 8.09 26.27
C ILE A 98 -10.29 9.50 26.85
N VAL A 99 -11.21 10.39 26.46
CA VAL A 99 -11.13 11.82 26.79
C VAL A 99 -12.48 12.36 27.28
N GLU A 100 -12.49 13.20 28.31
CA GLU A 100 -13.72 13.87 28.78
C GLU A 100 -14.27 14.89 27.76
N ASP A 101 -13.41 15.76 27.21
CA ASP A 101 -13.75 16.79 26.21
C ASP A 101 -12.82 16.70 24.97
N PRO A 102 -13.09 15.80 24.01
CA PRO A 102 -12.29 15.64 22.80
C PRO A 102 -12.41 16.87 21.91
N ARG A 103 -11.27 17.42 21.50
CA ARG A 103 -11.21 18.61 20.64
C ARG A 103 -11.31 18.20 19.16
N PRO A 104 -11.97 19.01 18.31
CA PRO A 104 -12.09 18.71 16.89
C PRO A 104 -10.75 18.50 16.17
N GLU A 105 -9.71 19.26 16.53
CA GLU A 105 -8.37 19.12 15.94
C GLU A 105 -7.72 17.75 16.24
N HIS A 106 -7.96 17.19 17.42
CA HIS A 106 -7.47 15.86 17.77
C HIS A 106 -8.29 14.76 17.11
N ALA A 107 -9.62 14.91 17.04
CA ALA A 107 -10.47 13.98 16.28
C ALA A 107 -10.07 13.90 14.80
N ALA A 108 -9.76 15.05 14.18
CA ALA A 108 -9.21 15.12 12.83
C ALA A 108 -7.83 14.46 12.71
N THR A 109 -6.95 14.66 13.71
CA THR A 109 -5.62 14.04 13.75
C THR A 109 -5.69 12.52 13.86
N ILE A 110 -6.53 11.98 14.73
CA ILE A 110 -6.78 10.53 14.87
C ILE A 110 -7.34 9.96 13.56
N SER A 111 -8.25 10.68 12.89
CA SER A 111 -8.76 10.26 11.58
C SER A 111 -7.64 10.18 10.53
N TRP A 112 -6.77 11.18 10.48
CA TRP A 112 -5.61 11.18 9.58
C TRP A 112 -4.62 10.04 9.87
N LEU A 113 -4.41 9.69 11.14
CA LEU A 113 -3.58 8.55 11.54
C LEU A 113 -4.16 7.23 11.04
N ASN A 114 -5.47 7.03 11.17
CA ASN A 114 -6.18 5.86 10.62
C ASN A 114 -6.05 5.74 9.09
N GLU A 115 -5.88 6.85 8.38
CA GLU A 115 -5.65 6.84 6.93
C GLU A 115 -4.19 6.60 6.54
N SER A 116 -3.24 6.85 7.45
CA SER A 116 -1.81 6.93 7.15
C SER A 116 -1.00 5.78 7.75
N SER A 117 -1.63 4.94 8.56
CA SER A 117 -1.01 3.86 9.32
C SER A 117 -1.84 2.58 9.25
N PRO A 118 -1.22 1.38 9.32
CA PRO A 118 -1.95 0.13 9.51
C PRO A 118 -2.51 -0.04 10.94
N VAL A 119 -2.18 0.85 11.87
CA VAL A 119 -2.63 0.81 13.26
C VAL A 119 -4.01 1.44 13.39
N GLU A 120 -4.85 0.82 14.20
CA GLU A 120 -6.22 1.27 14.44
C GLU A 120 -6.30 2.20 15.65
N PHE A 121 -6.69 3.45 15.41
CA PHE A 121 -6.86 4.46 16.43
C PHE A 121 -8.33 4.75 16.70
N TYR A 122 -8.69 4.78 17.98
CA TYR A 122 -10.02 5.09 18.49
C TYR A 122 -9.94 6.29 19.43
N LEU A 123 -10.76 7.31 19.17
CA LEU A 123 -10.98 8.42 20.11
C LEU A 123 -12.35 8.26 20.73
N VAL A 124 -12.39 8.06 22.04
CA VAL A 124 -13.61 7.79 22.80
C VAL A 124 -13.87 8.95 23.76
N LYS A 125 -15.08 9.48 23.74
CA LYS A 125 -15.54 10.43 24.76
C LYS A 125 -16.02 9.66 25.99
N ALA A 126 -15.58 10.05 27.17
CA ALA A 126 -16.10 9.56 28.44
C ALA A 126 -16.96 10.63 29.14
N GLU A 127 -18.15 10.25 29.58
CA GLU A 127 -19.04 11.11 30.38
C GLU A 127 -19.47 10.37 31.67
N ALA A 128 -19.56 11.07 32.80
CA ALA A 128 -20.26 10.54 33.97
C ALA A 128 -21.73 10.93 33.90
N VAL A 129 -22.62 9.94 33.98
CA VAL A 129 -24.07 10.12 33.84
C VAL A 129 -24.84 9.50 35.01
N ARG A 130 -26.03 10.04 35.29
CA ARG A 130 -26.98 9.47 36.25
C ARG A 130 -28.41 9.63 35.75
N ILE A 131 -29.29 8.68 36.09
CA ILE A 131 -30.73 8.78 35.80
C ILE A 131 -31.51 8.65 37.10
N GLY A 132 -32.17 9.73 37.52
CA GLY A 132 -32.88 9.78 38.80
C GLY A 132 -31.92 9.54 39.97
N ASP A 133 -32.30 8.63 40.87
CA ASP A 133 -31.53 8.30 42.07
C ASP A 133 -30.60 7.08 41.88
N SER A 134 -30.24 6.75 40.63
CA SER A 134 -29.27 5.68 40.37
C SER A 134 -27.87 6.04 40.86
N GLU A 135 -27.00 5.05 41.00
CA GLU A 135 -25.56 5.30 41.07
C GLU A 135 -25.08 5.96 39.75
N PRO A 136 -24.04 6.83 39.79
CA PRO A 136 -23.39 7.34 38.60
C PRO A 136 -22.77 6.21 37.76
N ALA A 137 -22.82 6.34 36.44
CA ALA A 137 -22.24 5.40 35.50
C ALA A 137 -21.36 6.12 34.47
N ALA A 138 -20.37 5.43 33.90
CA ALA A 138 -19.65 5.92 32.74
C ALA A 138 -20.49 5.69 31.48
N LEU A 139 -20.54 6.70 30.62
CA LEU A 139 -21.05 6.60 29.25
C LEU A 139 -19.89 6.86 28.31
N PHE A 140 -19.56 5.85 27.50
CA PHE A 140 -18.54 5.96 26.46
C PHE A 140 -19.19 6.21 25.10
N THR A 141 -18.55 7.04 24.27
CA THR A 141 -19.00 7.30 22.90
C THR A 141 -17.80 7.37 21.98
N CYS A 142 -17.69 6.44 21.03
CA CYS A 142 -16.63 6.49 20.04
C CYS A 142 -16.85 7.65 19.07
N ILE A 143 -15.95 8.63 19.10
CA ILE A 143 -15.98 9.84 18.27
C ILE A 143 -15.28 9.61 16.94
N THR A 144 -14.14 8.93 16.97
CA THR A 144 -13.35 8.58 15.79
C THR A 144 -12.95 7.12 15.88
N TYR A 145 -13.10 6.40 14.77
CA TYR A 145 -12.69 5.00 14.62
C TYR A 145 -12.13 4.79 13.19
N PRO A 146 -11.39 3.69 12.94
CA PRO A 146 -10.95 3.35 11.60
C PRO A 146 -12.17 2.96 10.77
N SER A 147 -12.57 3.82 9.83
CA SER A 147 -13.56 3.40 8.82
C SER A 147 -12.91 2.31 7.94
N PRO A 148 -13.52 1.13 7.78
CA PRO A 148 -12.98 0.06 6.94
C PRO A 148 -12.69 0.53 5.50
N GLU A 149 -13.50 1.46 4.99
CA GLU A 149 -13.36 2.06 3.66
C GLU A 149 -12.13 2.98 3.58
N LEU A 150 -11.90 3.82 4.60
CA LEU A 150 -10.77 4.74 4.65
C LEU A 150 -9.44 4.03 4.95
N ALA A 151 -9.46 3.02 5.83
CA ALA A 151 -8.29 2.19 6.13
C ALA A 151 -7.83 1.37 4.90
N ALA A 152 -8.76 0.89 4.07
CA ALA A 152 -8.43 0.24 2.80
C ALA A 152 -7.74 1.19 1.81
N ILE A 153 -8.21 2.44 1.74
CA ILE A 153 -7.58 3.48 0.90
C ILE A 153 -6.18 3.83 1.42
N GLY A 154 -5.99 3.94 2.74
CA GLY A 154 -4.70 4.17 3.37
C GLY A 154 -3.67 3.07 3.08
N ARG A 155 -4.04 1.82 3.34
CA ARG A 155 -3.22 0.64 3.02
C ARG A 155 -2.84 0.58 1.55
N SER A 156 -3.79 0.84 0.65
CA SER A 156 -3.53 0.90 -0.79
C SER A 156 -2.50 1.97 -1.17
N LYS A 157 -2.52 3.15 -0.53
CA LYS A 157 -1.54 4.22 -0.79
C LYS A 157 -0.14 3.84 -0.30
N VAL A 158 -0.04 3.19 0.85
CA VAL A 158 1.23 2.71 1.40
C VAL A 158 1.82 1.61 0.50
N GLU A 159 1.01 0.62 0.11
CA GLU A 159 1.43 -0.44 -0.82
C GLU A 159 1.83 0.11 -2.19
N GLU A 160 1.10 1.09 -2.71
CA GLU A 160 1.45 1.76 -3.97
C GLU A 160 2.79 2.50 -3.87
N SER A 161 3.05 3.17 -2.74
CA SER A 161 4.31 3.85 -2.45
C SER A 161 5.49 2.87 -2.41
N GLU A 162 5.35 1.76 -1.68
CA GLU A 162 6.39 0.73 -1.60
C GLU A 162 6.65 0.09 -2.96
N ARG A 163 5.59 -0.27 -3.70
CA ARG A 163 5.73 -0.79 -5.06
C ARG A 163 6.48 0.19 -5.97
N HIS A 164 6.19 1.50 -5.88
CA HIS A 164 6.89 2.50 -6.67
C HIS A 164 8.38 2.59 -6.34
N LYS A 165 8.78 2.42 -5.06
CA LYS A 165 10.19 2.34 -4.67
C LYS A 165 10.84 1.09 -5.26
N THR A 166 10.19 -0.07 -5.14
CA THR A 166 10.68 -1.34 -5.69
C THR A 166 10.86 -1.26 -7.21
N MET A 167 9.93 -0.63 -7.95
CA MET A 167 10.05 -0.45 -9.40
C MET A 167 11.28 0.37 -9.78
N ARG A 168 11.50 1.51 -9.11
CA ARG A 168 12.67 2.36 -9.38
C ARG A 168 13.97 1.60 -9.11
N GLU A 169 14.01 0.81 -8.04
CA GLU A 169 15.18 0.01 -7.71
C GLU A 169 15.44 -1.08 -8.75
N PHE A 170 14.41 -1.85 -9.12
CA PHE A 170 14.51 -2.89 -10.14
C PHE A 170 15.05 -2.32 -11.47
N TRP A 171 14.47 -1.20 -11.94
CA TRP A 171 14.91 -0.56 -13.18
C TRP A 171 16.33 0.00 -13.08
N SER A 172 16.71 0.57 -11.94
CA SER A 172 18.07 1.05 -11.71
C SER A 172 19.09 -0.09 -11.87
N ARG A 173 18.84 -1.24 -11.24
CA ARG A 173 19.72 -2.41 -11.35
C ARG A 173 19.73 -2.98 -12.77
N LEU A 174 18.58 -3.11 -13.41
CA LEU A 174 18.48 -3.64 -14.78
C LEU A 174 19.20 -2.74 -15.79
N LEU A 175 18.99 -1.42 -15.74
CA LEU A 175 19.66 -0.46 -16.62
C LEU A 175 21.16 -0.41 -16.36
N SER A 176 21.60 -0.51 -15.11
CA SER A 176 23.01 -0.63 -14.74
C SER A 176 23.64 -1.89 -15.35
N HIS A 177 22.96 -3.03 -15.25
CA HIS A 177 23.42 -4.29 -15.86
C HIS A 177 23.43 -4.26 -17.40
N ALA A 178 22.46 -3.59 -18.02
CA ALA A 178 22.38 -3.44 -19.47
C ALA A 178 23.46 -2.48 -20.02
N LYS A 179 23.97 -1.56 -19.19
CA LYS A 179 25.03 -0.62 -19.56
C LYS A 179 26.29 -1.38 -20.00
N GLY A 180 26.76 -1.08 -21.20
CA GLY A 180 27.92 -1.75 -21.80
C GLY A 180 27.58 -3.05 -22.56
N LYS A 181 26.37 -3.59 -22.41
CA LYS A 181 25.87 -4.74 -23.19
C LYS A 181 25.00 -4.33 -24.38
N THR A 182 24.22 -3.26 -24.21
CA THR A 182 23.36 -2.70 -25.25
C THR A 182 23.17 -1.19 -25.07
N LYS A 183 22.80 -0.50 -26.15
CA LYS A 183 22.47 0.94 -26.14
C LYS A 183 20.96 1.23 -26.22
N LEU A 184 20.12 0.21 -26.43
CA LEU A 184 18.68 0.34 -26.67
C LEU A 184 17.96 1.25 -25.67
N HIS A 185 18.20 1.04 -24.37
CA HIS A 185 17.54 1.78 -23.29
C HIS A 185 18.46 2.80 -22.61
N SER A 186 19.54 3.22 -23.26
CA SER A 186 20.54 4.13 -22.66
C SER A 186 20.02 5.53 -22.32
N GLY A 187 18.96 5.98 -23.00
CA GLY A 187 18.25 7.23 -22.71
C GLY A 187 17.09 7.10 -21.73
N VAL A 188 16.84 5.91 -21.17
CA VAL A 188 15.70 5.65 -20.27
C VAL A 188 16.14 5.78 -18.82
N SER A 189 15.31 6.43 -18.00
CA SER A 189 15.53 6.54 -16.54
C SER A 189 14.64 5.58 -15.75
N PRO A 190 15.08 5.11 -14.58
CA PRO A 190 14.25 4.31 -13.68
C PRO A 190 12.94 5.02 -13.31
N GLY A 191 11.82 4.36 -13.60
CA GLY A 191 10.47 4.89 -13.37
C GLY A 191 9.70 4.16 -12.28
N LYS A 192 8.45 4.57 -12.06
CA LYS A 192 7.51 3.93 -11.14
C LYS A 192 6.63 2.86 -11.79
N ASP A 193 6.60 2.83 -13.11
CA ASP A 193 5.76 1.92 -13.89
C ASP A 193 6.35 0.51 -13.92
N SER A 194 5.50 -0.49 -14.16
CA SER A 194 5.90 -1.89 -14.32
C SER A 194 6.51 -2.20 -15.69
N TRP A 195 6.83 -1.18 -16.47
CA TRP A 195 7.49 -1.31 -17.76
C TRP A 195 8.40 -0.11 -18.03
N ILE A 196 9.41 -0.34 -18.86
CA ILE A 196 10.23 0.71 -19.47
C ILE A 196 10.43 0.40 -20.96
N GLY A 197 10.42 1.43 -21.79
CA GLY A 197 10.42 1.26 -23.25
C GLY A 197 11.44 2.14 -23.96
N ALA A 198 11.90 1.67 -25.13
CA ALA A 198 12.73 2.43 -26.05
C ALA A 198 12.16 2.38 -27.47
N GLY A 199 12.04 3.55 -28.10
CA GLY A 199 11.65 3.70 -29.49
C GLY A 199 12.85 3.61 -30.43
N GLU A 200 13.36 2.41 -30.68
CA GLU A 200 14.58 2.20 -31.48
C GLU A 200 14.36 2.40 -32.99
N PHE A 201 13.13 2.18 -33.48
CA PHE A 201 12.89 2.04 -34.92
C PHE A 201 12.57 3.35 -35.64
N GLY A 202 12.49 4.48 -34.93
CA GLY A 202 12.03 5.75 -35.49
C GLY A 202 10.56 5.75 -35.95
N ILE A 203 9.80 4.73 -35.56
CA ILE A 203 8.38 4.56 -35.87
C ILE A 203 7.61 4.91 -34.60
N GLY A 204 6.89 6.03 -34.61
CA GLY A 204 6.05 6.44 -33.48
C GLY A 204 5.10 5.31 -33.07
N GLY A 205 4.99 5.03 -31.77
CA GLY A 205 4.14 3.96 -31.23
C GLY A 205 4.67 2.54 -31.39
N VAL A 206 5.89 2.34 -31.89
CA VAL A 206 6.54 1.02 -32.00
C VAL A 206 7.84 1.01 -31.20
N GLY A 207 7.92 0.14 -30.19
CA GLY A 207 9.05 0.15 -29.26
C GLY A 207 9.35 -1.20 -28.61
N LEU A 208 10.58 -1.31 -28.10
CA LEU A 208 11.06 -2.46 -27.34
C LEU A 208 10.91 -2.19 -25.84
N HIS A 209 10.12 -3.00 -25.16
CA HIS A 209 9.79 -2.81 -23.76
C HIS A 209 10.30 -3.96 -22.88
N TYR A 210 10.86 -3.60 -21.73
CA TYR A 210 10.94 -4.50 -20.58
C TYR A 210 9.66 -4.35 -19.76
N VAL A 211 9.13 -5.46 -19.27
CA VAL A 211 7.98 -5.49 -18.35
C VAL A 211 8.32 -6.39 -17.18
N VAL A 212 7.93 -5.99 -15.97
CA VAL A 212 8.08 -6.79 -14.75
C VAL A 212 6.70 -7.11 -14.16
N HIS A 213 6.46 -8.41 -13.94
CA HIS A 213 5.31 -8.95 -13.22
C HIS A 213 5.75 -9.37 -11.80
N GLN A 214 4.82 -9.83 -10.96
CA GLN A 214 5.13 -10.24 -9.58
C GLN A 214 6.28 -11.27 -9.53
N HIS A 215 6.19 -12.31 -10.37
CA HIS A 215 7.15 -13.43 -10.39
C HIS A 215 7.73 -13.76 -11.78
N ALA A 216 7.63 -12.81 -12.71
CA ALA A 216 8.16 -12.99 -14.06
C ALA A 216 8.62 -11.67 -14.66
N THR A 217 9.49 -11.73 -15.66
CA THR A 217 9.80 -10.60 -16.55
C THR A 217 9.35 -10.91 -17.96
N ARG A 218 9.18 -9.88 -18.78
CA ARG A 218 8.87 -10.02 -20.20
C ARG A 218 9.65 -9.00 -21.01
N VAL A 219 10.14 -9.45 -22.16
CA VAL A 219 10.64 -8.58 -23.22
C VAL A 219 9.63 -8.59 -24.36
N GLU A 220 9.34 -7.44 -24.93
CA GLU A 220 8.33 -7.34 -25.99
C GLU A 220 8.65 -6.26 -27.02
N LEU A 221 8.27 -6.54 -28.27
CA LEU A 221 7.97 -5.52 -29.26
C LEU A 221 6.50 -5.12 -29.07
N TYR A 222 6.28 -3.88 -28.67
CA TYR A 222 4.95 -3.32 -28.44
C TYR A 222 4.55 -2.40 -29.59
N LEU A 223 3.38 -2.65 -30.18
CA LEU A 223 2.81 -1.89 -31.29
C LEU A 223 1.56 -1.16 -30.81
N HIS A 224 1.63 0.15 -30.70
CA HIS A 224 0.57 1.00 -30.17
C HIS A 224 0.55 2.37 -30.84
N ARG A 225 0.48 2.33 -32.17
CA ARG A 225 0.18 3.48 -33.03
C ARG A 225 -1.26 3.94 -32.84
N ALA A 226 -1.53 5.18 -33.24
CA ALA A 226 -2.82 5.84 -33.08
C ALA A 226 -3.97 5.06 -33.74
N ARG A 227 -3.70 4.52 -34.93
CA ARG A 227 -4.62 3.75 -35.77
C ARG A 227 -4.46 2.24 -35.53
N PRO A 228 -5.47 1.53 -34.96
CA PRO A 228 -5.38 0.10 -34.68
C PRO A 228 -5.01 -0.75 -35.90
N GLU A 229 -5.51 -0.42 -37.07
CA GLU A 229 -5.26 -1.09 -38.34
C GLU A 229 -3.78 -1.05 -38.74
N GLU A 230 -3.05 0.01 -38.41
CA GLU A 230 -1.61 0.09 -38.63
C GLU A 230 -0.87 -0.91 -37.73
N ASN A 231 -1.27 -1.04 -36.46
CA ASN A 231 -0.69 -2.01 -35.54
C ASN A 231 -0.92 -3.45 -36.02
N LYS A 232 -2.12 -3.74 -36.57
CA LYS A 232 -2.44 -5.06 -37.11
C LYS A 232 -1.66 -5.35 -38.39
N ALA A 233 -1.57 -4.38 -39.29
CA ALA A 233 -0.82 -4.53 -40.53
C ALA A 233 0.69 -4.74 -40.28
N ILE A 234 1.27 -4.01 -39.33
CA ILE A 234 2.67 -4.21 -38.91
C ILE A 234 2.84 -5.60 -38.30
N PHE A 235 1.92 -6.01 -37.42
CA PHE A 235 1.95 -7.34 -36.82
C PHE A 235 1.86 -8.45 -37.87
N ASP A 236 0.92 -8.37 -38.80
CA ASP A 236 0.70 -9.37 -39.85
C ASP A 236 1.94 -9.47 -40.78
N HIS A 237 2.58 -8.33 -41.08
CA HIS A 237 3.84 -8.29 -41.80
C HIS A 237 4.97 -9.04 -41.07
N LEU A 238 5.13 -8.81 -39.77
CA LEU A 238 6.13 -9.50 -38.95
C LEU A 238 5.79 -10.99 -38.80
N HIS A 239 4.51 -11.33 -38.65
CA HIS A 239 4.05 -12.70 -38.50
C HIS A 239 4.30 -13.54 -39.76
N ALA A 240 4.28 -12.93 -40.95
CA ALA A 240 4.71 -13.60 -42.18
C ALA A 240 6.16 -14.10 -42.13
N SER A 241 7.00 -13.50 -41.28
CA SER A 241 8.40 -13.89 -41.04
C SER A 241 8.59 -14.63 -39.70
N LYS A 242 7.50 -15.13 -39.08
CA LYS A 242 7.51 -15.71 -37.72
C LYS A 242 8.62 -16.75 -37.52
N SER A 243 8.71 -17.75 -38.39
CA SER A 243 9.68 -18.84 -38.23
C SER A 243 11.13 -18.34 -38.32
N ALA A 244 11.41 -17.36 -39.16
CA ALA A 244 12.74 -16.76 -39.27
C ALA A 244 13.10 -15.96 -38.02
N ILE A 245 12.15 -15.17 -37.50
CA ILE A 245 12.32 -14.39 -36.27
C ILE A 245 12.57 -15.31 -35.07
N GLU A 246 11.74 -16.34 -34.89
CA GLU A 246 11.90 -17.31 -33.79
C GLU A 246 13.21 -18.09 -33.90
N SER A 247 13.67 -18.39 -35.12
CA SER A 247 14.97 -19.03 -35.35
C SER A 247 16.14 -18.15 -34.93
N VAL A 248 16.10 -16.83 -35.19
CA VAL A 248 17.16 -15.91 -34.76
C VAL A 248 17.08 -15.65 -33.26
N PHE A 249 15.87 -15.56 -32.70
CA PHE A 249 15.65 -15.38 -31.27
C PHE A 249 16.12 -16.60 -30.46
N GLY A 250 15.93 -17.80 -31.01
CA GLY A 250 16.32 -19.07 -30.38
C GLY A 250 15.24 -19.69 -29.48
N ALA A 251 14.01 -19.19 -29.51
CA ALA A 251 12.86 -19.76 -28.81
C ALA A 251 11.53 -19.37 -29.49
N GLN A 252 10.44 -20.01 -29.09
CA GLN A 252 9.11 -19.60 -29.51
C GLN A 252 8.73 -18.28 -28.84
N LEU A 253 8.17 -17.36 -29.64
CA LEU A 253 7.65 -16.09 -29.17
C LEU A 253 6.14 -16.18 -29.01
N LEU A 254 5.60 -15.37 -28.10
CA LEU A 254 4.17 -15.20 -27.95
C LEU A 254 3.69 -14.07 -28.88
N TRP A 255 2.97 -14.46 -29.93
CA TRP A 255 2.44 -13.58 -30.97
C TRP A 255 1.00 -13.18 -30.65
N GLN A 256 0.77 -11.93 -30.27
CA GLN A 256 -0.52 -11.45 -29.84
C GLN A 256 -0.99 -10.29 -30.72
N ARG A 257 -1.80 -10.64 -31.72
CA ARG A 257 -2.46 -9.66 -32.59
C ARG A 257 -3.41 -8.77 -31.81
N LEU A 258 -4.09 -9.31 -30.79
CA LEU A 258 -5.01 -8.59 -29.89
C LEU A 258 -6.12 -7.84 -30.65
N ASP A 259 -6.93 -8.56 -31.43
CA ASP A 259 -7.93 -7.93 -32.32
C ASP A 259 -8.94 -7.02 -31.59
N GLU A 260 -9.26 -7.35 -30.34
CA GLU A 260 -10.14 -6.56 -29.47
C GLU A 260 -9.48 -5.33 -28.83
N LYS A 261 -8.20 -5.05 -29.13
CA LYS A 261 -7.42 -3.94 -28.58
C LYS A 261 -6.76 -3.14 -29.69
N ARG A 262 -6.48 -1.85 -29.42
CA ARG A 262 -5.67 -1.03 -30.31
C ARG A 262 -4.27 -1.60 -30.52
N ALA A 263 -3.65 -2.10 -29.45
CA ALA A 263 -2.28 -2.58 -29.47
C ALA A 263 -2.13 -3.94 -30.16
N SER A 264 -0.92 -4.27 -30.56
CA SER A 264 -0.46 -5.64 -30.85
C SER A 264 0.89 -5.84 -30.16
N ARG A 265 1.30 -7.08 -29.88
CA ARG A 265 2.64 -7.34 -29.31
C ARG A 265 3.21 -8.69 -29.71
N ILE A 266 4.54 -8.75 -29.73
CA ILE A 266 5.32 -9.98 -29.86
C ILE A 266 6.22 -10.03 -28.64
N SER A 267 6.18 -11.10 -27.86
CA SER A 267 6.80 -11.10 -26.53
C SER A 267 7.40 -12.44 -26.12
N TYR A 268 8.27 -12.39 -25.13
CA TYR A 268 8.86 -13.55 -24.48
C TYR A 268 8.90 -13.33 -22.97
N THR A 269 8.29 -14.24 -22.21
CA THR A 269 8.18 -14.17 -20.75
C THR A 269 9.18 -15.13 -20.11
N LEU A 270 9.92 -14.65 -19.10
CA LEU A 270 10.81 -15.45 -18.27
C LEU A 270 10.17 -15.62 -16.89
N GLU A 271 9.82 -16.86 -16.54
CA GLU A 271 9.20 -17.23 -15.25
C GLU A 271 10.24 -17.56 -14.17
N VAL A 272 11.35 -16.82 -14.16
CA VAL A 272 12.49 -17.04 -13.23
C VAL A 272 12.44 -16.15 -11.98
N GLY A 273 11.55 -15.17 -11.98
CA GLY A 273 11.35 -14.20 -10.89
C GLY A 273 10.90 -12.84 -11.42
N GLY A 274 10.28 -12.05 -10.55
CA GLY A 274 9.76 -10.73 -10.86
C GLY A 274 10.05 -9.72 -9.76
N TRP A 275 9.21 -8.70 -9.64
CA TRP A 275 9.47 -7.62 -8.68
C TRP A 275 9.30 -8.04 -7.22
N MET A 276 8.61 -9.15 -6.95
CA MET A 276 8.48 -9.73 -5.60
C MET A 276 9.61 -10.72 -5.26
N ASP A 277 10.65 -10.83 -6.10
CA ASP A 277 11.78 -11.75 -5.91
C ASP A 277 13.14 -11.01 -5.83
N PRO A 278 13.34 -10.04 -4.90
CA PRO A 278 14.53 -9.20 -4.86
C PRO A 278 15.85 -9.95 -4.66
N ASP A 279 15.79 -11.10 -3.97
CA ASP A 279 16.92 -12.01 -3.76
C ASP A 279 17.42 -12.65 -5.06
N LYS A 280 16.57 -12.73 -6.09
CA LYS A 280 16.88 -13.35 -7.38
C LYS A 280 17.32 -12.35 -8.45
N TRP A 281 17.13 -11.05 -8.21
CA TRP A 281 17.26 -10.01 -9.25
C TRP A 281 18.61 -10.07 -9.98
N ASP A 282 19.71 -9.92 -9.25
CA ASP A 282 21.03 -9.71 -9.85
C ASP A 282 21.60 -10.98 -10.48
N ASN A 283 21.18 -12.16 -10.00
CA ASN A 283 21.79 -13.45 -10.36
C ASN A 283 20.92 -14.31 -11.30
N LYS A 284 19.59 -14.22 -11.19
CA LYS A 284 18.66 -15.13 -11.90
C LYS A 284 17.65 -14.41 -12.79
N VAL A 285 17.32 -13.16 -12.52
CA VAL A 285 16.25 -12.45 -13.25
C VAL A 285 16.82 -11.46 -14.26
N ILE A 286 17.61 -10.49 -13.82
CA ILE A 286 18.10 -9.38 -14.65
C ILE A 286 19.00 -9.88 -15.80
N PRO A 287 20.02 -10.72 -15.57
CA PRO A 287 20.92 -11.16 -16.65
C PRO A 287 20.21 -11.83 -17.83
N PRO A 288 19.36 -12.86 -17.64
CA PRO A 288 18.66 -13.48 -18.77
C PRO A 288 17.58 -12.57 -19.38
N THR A 289 16.99 -11.65 -18.60
CA THR A 289 16.05 -10.65 -19.14
C THR A 289 16.74 -9.71 -20.13
N VAL A 290 17.92 -9.19 -19.78
CA VAL A 290 18.72 -8.32 -20.66
C VAL A 290 19.20 -9.09 -21.90
N GLU A 291 19.63 -10.34 -21.73
CA GLU A 291 20.02 -11.19 -22.85
C GLU A 291 18.85 -11.45 -23.81
N ALA A 292 17.67 -11.75 -23.28
CA ALA A 292 16.46 -11.94 -24.07
C ALA A 292 16.09 -10.68 -24.86
N MET A 293 16.26 -9.47 -24.29
CA MET A 293 16.01 -8.22 -25.02
C MET A 293 16.98 -8.03 -26.19
N ILE A 294 18.27 -8.34 -25.98
CA ILE A 294 19.28 -8.24 -27.03
C ILE A 294 18.96 -9.22 -28.17
N LYS A 295 18.60 -10.45 -27.84
CA LYS A 295 18.18 -11.46 -28.84
C LYS A 295 16.91 -11.05 -29.56
N LEU A 296 15.93 -10.50 -28.82
CA LEU A 296 14.68 -10.02 -29.41
C LEU A 296 14.96 -8.92 -30.43
N HIS A 297 15.73 -7.89 -30.04
CA HIS A 297 16.12 -6.81 -30.94
C HIS A 297 16.81 -7.33 -32.20
N ALA A 298 17.82 -8.20 -32.06
CA ALA A 298 18.52 -8.78 -33.19
C ALA A 298 17.60 -9.57 -34.14
N ALA A 299 16.57 -10.24 -33.60
CA ALA A 299 15.61 -11.01 -34.39
C ALA A 299 14.61 -10.12 -35.16
N ILE A 300 14.25 -8.94 -34.63
CA ILE A 300 13.18 -8.11 -35.17
C ILE A 300 13.66 -6.87 -35.92
N GLU A 301 14.91 -6.43 -35.72
CA GLU A 301 15.38 -5.14 -36.25
C GLU A 301 15.16 -5.04 -37.76
N GLU A 302 15.70 -5.99 -38.51
CA GLU A 302 15.59 -5.99 -39.97
C GLU A 302 14.14 -6.20 -40.46
N PRO A 303 13.35 -7.15 -39.92
CA PRO A 303 11.92 -7.25 -40.22
C PRO A 303 11.13 -5.95 -39.99
N VAL A 304 11.36 -5.25 -38.88
CA VAL A 304 10.71 -3.96 -38.59
C VAL A 304 11.18 -2.89 -39.57
N ARG A 305 12.47 -2.87 -39.93
CA ARG A 305 13.06 -2.02 -40.98
C ARG A 305 12.65 -2.39 -42.42
N ARG A 306 11.86 -3.46 -42.63
CA ARG A 306 11.20 -3.78 -43.91
C ARG A 306 9.70 -3.52 -43.98
N VAL A 307 9.05 -3.17 -42.87
CA VAL A 307 7.67 -2.66 -42.86
C VAL A 307 7.46 -1.56 -43.92
N PRO A 308 6.41 -1.63 -44.75
CA PRO A 308 6.16 -0.63 -45.79
C PRO A 308 6.15 0.82 -45.27
N GLN A 309 6.77 1.75 -45.99
CA GLN A 309 6.89 3.18 -45.65
C GLN A 309 5.55 3.80 -45.21
N ARG A 310 4.47 3.48 -45.93
CA ARG A 310 3.10 3.96 -45.63
C ARG A 310 2.59 3.62 -44.22
N LEU A 311 3.15 2.60 -43.57
CA LEU A 311 2.81 2.19 -42.20
C LEU A 311 3.77 2.79 -41.15
N ARG A 312 4.81 3.50 -41.59
CA ARG A 312 5.80 4.17 -40.73
C ARG A 312 5.51 5.64 -40.55
N ASP A 313 5.09 6.29 -41.64
CA ASP A 313 4.85 7.73 -41.68
C ASP A 313 3.76 8.11 -40.67
N THR A 314 4.00 9.19 -39.93
CA THR A 314 3.02 9.78 -39.01
C THR A 314 2.09 10.65 -39.85
N THR A 315 0.80 10.29 -39.97
CA THR A 315 -0.21 11.27 -40.41
C THR A 315 -0.55 12.17 -39.23
#